data_AF-A0A2S5RH22-F1
#
_entry.id   AF-A0A2S5RH22-F1
#
_cell.length_a   1.000
_cell.length_b   1.000
_cell.length_c   1.000
_cell.angle_alpha   90.00
_cell.angle_beta   90.00
_cell.angle_gamma   90.00
#
_symmetry.space_group_name_H-M   'P 1'
#
loop_
_entity.id
_entity.type
_entity.pdbx_description
1 polymer ?
#
loop_
_entity_poly.entity_id
_entity_poly.type
_entity_poly.pdbx_seq_one_letter_code
_entity_poly.pdbx_strand_id
1 'polypeptide(L)'
;MIMRKNIKNETLLLIATELFSAICGIIGVILGILSLLSLDDFVWGKPNERLSFIFTVLTVCFDFASTTTAIIAFKFGGLIIKRKESEGKEICLAEKFANKLDLYSFFFGLFGLLLSILSLLFLFEFMKSDVGSEIATVISVICDSVSALIVLWVFKIMIKLNGK
;
A
#
# COMPACT_ATOMS: atom_id res chain seq x y z
N MET A 1 21.20 -26.54 -10.95
CA MET A 1 20.27 -27.28 -10.05
C MET A 1 19.34 -26.25 -9.40
N ILE A 2 18.13 -26.06 -9.96
CA ILE A 2 17.16 -25.11 -9.39
C ILE A 2 16.62 -25.76 -8.11
N MET A 3 16.98 -25.24 -6.94
CA MET A 3 16.35 -25.62 -5.68
C MET A 3 14.84 -25.47 -5.82
N ARG A 4 14.10 -26.58 -5.83
CA ARG A 4 12.64 -26.55 -5.76
C ARG A 4 12.26 -26.06 -4.36
N LYS A 5 12.09 -24.74 -4.23
CA LYS A 5 11.51 -24.14 -3.02
C LYS A 5 10.14 -24.75 -2.74
N ASN A 6 9.86 -25.02 -1.47
CA ASN A 6 8.60 -25.59 -1.03
C ASN A 6 7.48 -24.54 -1.19
N ILE A 7 6.44 -24.85 -1.95
CA ILE A 7 5.28 -23.96 -2.19
C ILE A 7 4.69 -23.43 -0.88
N LYS A 8 4.68 -24.25 0.19
CA LYS A 8 4.20 -23.82 1.51
C LYS A 8 5.01 -22.65 2.09
N ASN A 9 6.33 -22.68 1.92
CA ASN A 9 7.21 -21.59 2.38
C ASN A 9 7.05 -20.34 1.51
N GLU A 10 6.82 -20.51 0.20
CA GLU A 10 6.56 -19.41 -0.74
C GLU A 10 5.25 -18.70 -0.42
N THR A 11 4.18 -19.46 -0.10
CA THR A 11 2.90 -18.89 0.34
C THR A 11 3.03 -18.14 1.66
N LEU A 12 3.83 -18.65 2.61
CA LEU A 12 4.04 -17.98 3.90
C LEU A 12 4.82 -16.66 3.71
N LEU A 13 5.80 -16.64 2.80
CA LEU A 13 6.51 -15.42 2.42
C LEU A 13 5.59 -14.40 1.74
N LEU A 14 4.68 -14.87 0.87
CA LEU A 14 3.67 -14.02 0.24
C LEU A 14 2.75 -13.37 1.29
N ILE A 15 2.22 -14.16 2.23
CA ILE A 15 1.39 -13.67 3.34
C ILE A 15 2.15 -12.63 4.18
N ALA A 16 3.42 -12.88 4.48
CA ALA A 16 4.25 -11.92 5.22
C ALA A 16 4.47 -10.62 4.44
N THR A 17 4.62 -10.71 3.12
CA THR A 17 4.77 -9.54 2.23
C THR A 17 3.48 -8.72 2.17
N GLU A 18 2.32 -9.37 2.05
CA GLU A 18 1.01 -8.72 2.12
C GLU A 18 0.81 -8.01 3.47
N LEU A 19 1.13 -8.67 4.58
CA LEU A 19 1.02 -8.08 5.91
C LEU A 19 1.92 -6.84 6.05
N PHE A 20 3.17 -6.93 5.60
CA PHE A 20 4.10 -5.79 5.63
C PHE A 20 3.56 -4.63 4.78
N SER A 21 3.06 -4.92 3.58
CA SER A 21 2.44 -3.93 2.70
C SER A 21 1.26 -3.22 3.36
N ALA A 22 0.38 -3.97 4.04
CA ALA A 22 -0.75 -3.41 4.76
C ALA A 22 -0.31 -2.53 5.94
N ILE A 23 0.67 -2.96 6.72
CA ILE A 23 1.20 -2.17 7.85
C ILE A 23 1.79 -0.85 7.34
N CYS A 24 2.61 -0.88 6.30
CA CYS A 24 3.17 0.33 5.70
C CYS A 24 2.06 1.26 5.18
N GLY A 25 1.06 0.73 4.48
CA GLY A 25 -0.05 1.54 3.95
C GLY A 25 -0.88 2.20 5.07
N ILE A 26 -1.16 1.48 6.15
CA ILE A 26 -1.88 2.05 7.31
C ILE A 26 -1.07 3.17 7.98
N ILE A 27 0.25 2.98 8.14
CA ILE A 27 1.12 4.01 8.68
C ILE A 27 1.14 5.25 7.77
N GLY A 28 1.24 5.06 6.45
CA GLY A 28 1.15 6.14 5.46
C GLY A 28 -0.14 6.94 5.58
N VAL A 29 -1.29 6.26 5.66
CA VAL A 29 -2.61 6.87 5.89
C VAL A 29 -2.66 7.69 7.18
N ILE A 30 -2.18 7.14 8.31
CA ILE A 30 -2.15 7.85 9.60
C ILE A 30 -1.30 9.12 9.49
N LEU A 31 -0.12 9.02 8.87
CA LEU A 31 0.77 10.17 8.66
C LEU A 31 0.15 11.21 7.72
N GLY A 32 -0.59 10.78 6.68
CA GLY A 32 -1.28 11.69 5.77
C GLY A 32 -2.37 12.48 6.50
N ILE A 33 -3.14 11.82 7.37
CA ILE A 33 -4.11 12.48 8.25
C ILE A 33 -3.41 13.44 9.21
N LEU A 34 -2.29 13.04 9.82
CA LEU A 34 -1.52 13.92 10.71
C LEU A 34 -0.95 15.14 9.97
N SER A 35 -0.58 14.99 8.70
CA SER A 35 -0.17 16.11 7.86
C SER A 35 -1.31 17.12 7.70
N LEU A 36 -2.53 16.66 7.36
CA LEU A 36 -3.72 17.52 7.29
C LEU A 36 -4.00 18.20 8.63
N LEU A 37 -4.03 17.43 9.71
CA LEU A 37 -4.31 17.96 11.05
C LEU A 37 -3.26 18.98 11.49
N SER A 38 -2.02 18.90 11.01
CA SER A 38 -0.97 19.87 11.35
C SER A 38 -1.14 21.23 10.69
N LEU A 39 -1.94 21.32 9.62
CA LEU A 39 -2.32 22.58 9.00
C LEU A 39 -3.62 23.16 9.59
N ASP A 40 -4.31 22.40 10.45
CA ASP A 40 -5.57 22.81 11.07
C ASP A 40 -5.34 23.61 12.37
N ASP A 41 -5.79 24.87 12.34
CA ASP A 41 -5.73 25.84 13.42
C ASP A 41 -6.42 25.36 14.71
N PHE A 42 -7.48 24.55 14.58
CA PHE A 42 -8.25 24.04 15.71
C PHE A 42 -7.47 23.02 16.53
N VAL A 43 -6.59 22.24 15.88
CA VAL A 43 -5.83 21.16 16.53
C VAL A 43 -4.56 21.69 17.18
N TRP A 44 -3.81 22.56 16.50
CA TRP A 44 -2.49 23.03 16.95
C TRP A 44 -2.44 24.50 17.36
N GLY A 45 -3.56 25.22 17.28
CA GLY A 45 -3.67 26.64 17.59
C GLY A 45 -3.13 27.57 16.50
N LYS A 46 -2.18 27.09 15.68
CA LYS A 46 -1.68 27.72 14.44
C LYS A 46 -1.22 26.64 13.45
N PRO A 47 -1.35 26.87 12.14
CA PRO A 47 -0.78 25.98 11.12
C PRO A 47 0.71 25.75 11.35
N ASN A 48 1.12 24.48 11.34
CA ASN A 48 2.50 24.07 11.48
C ASN A 48 2.99 23.41 10.19
N GLU A 49 3.33 24.26 9.20
CA GLU A 49 3.84 23.86 7.88
C GLU A 49 5.05 22.90 7.98
N ARG A 50 5.90 23.07 8.99
CA ARG A 50 7.07 22.20 9.20
C ARG A 50 6.67 20.78 9.60
N LEU A 51 5.69 20.63 10.50
CA LEU A 51 5.16 19.31 10.84
C LEU A 51 4.43 18.68 9.66
N SER A 52 3.63 19.46 8.92
CA SER A 52 2.96 19.00 7.71
C SER A 52 3.96 18.44 6.71
N PHE A 53 5.03 19.20 6.43
CA PHE A 53 6.10 18.74 5.54
C PHE A 53 6.75 17.44 6.02
N ILE A 54 7.09 17.32 7.30
CA ILE A 54 7.68 16.09 7.86
C ILE A 54 6.73 14.91 7.71
N PHE A 55 5.45 15.08 8.06
CA PHE A 55 4.45 14.02 7.94
C PHE A 55 4.24 13.62 6.48
N THR A 56 4.13 14.56 5.55
CA THR A 56 4.00 14.27 4.11
C THR A 56 5.21 13.51 3.56
N VAL A 57 6.44 13.88 3.96
CA VAL A 57 7.65 13.12 3.56
C VAL A 57 7.60 11.68 4.08
N LEU A 58 7.19 11.48 5.32
CA LEU A 58 7.06 10.14 5.89
C LEU A 58 5.94 9.35 5.19
N THR A 59 4.80 9.97 4.91
CA THR A 59 3.70 9.39 4.12
C THR A 59 4.21 8.87 2.79
N VAL A 60 4.90 9.71 2.00
CA VAL A 60 5.50 9.30 0.71
C VAL A 60 6.42 8.09 0.88
N CYS A 61 7.26 8.06 1.91
CA CYS A 61 8.16 6.93 2.17
C CYS A 61 7.39 5.62 2.43
N PHE A 62 6.35 5.68 3.27
CA PHE A 62 5.55 4.50 3.63
C PHE A 62 4.64 4.04 2.49
N ASP A 63 4.05 4.97 1.73
CA ASP A 63 3.24 4.68 0.54
C ASP A 63 4.09 4.03 -0.55
N PHE A 64 5.33 4.51 -0.73
CA PHE A 64 6.29 3.91 -1.66
C PHE A 64 6.65 2.49 -1.25
N ALA A 65 6.94 2.27 0.03
CA ALA A 65 7.23 0.93 0.55
C ALA A 65 6.04 -0.01 0.35
N SER A 66 4.83 0.43 0.73
CA SER A 66 3.59 -0.33 0.58
C SER A 66 3.32 -0.69 -0.89
N THR A 67 3.33 0.29 -1.78
CA THR A 67 3.09 0.09 -3.22
C THR A 67 4.13 -0.85 -3.84
N THR A 68 5.40 -0.71 -3.47
CA THR A 68 6.48 -1.60 -3.92
C THR A 68 6.26 -3.04 -3.43
N THR A 69 5.83 -3.22 -2.18
CA THR A 69 5.57 -4.56 -1.64
C THR A 69 4.32 -5.20 -2.24
N ALA A 70 3.27 -4.42 -2.56
CA ALA A 70 2.08 -4.90 -3.24
C ALA A 70 2.38 -5.44 -4.64
N ILE A 71 3.21 -4.75 -5.44
CA ILE A 71 3.60 -5.28 -6.77
C ILE A 71 4.51 -6.51 -6.67
N ILE A 72 5.34 -6.59 -5.63
CA ILE A 72 6.14 -7.79 -5.36
C ILE A 72 5.21 -8.96 -5.00
N ALA A 73 4.22 -8.75 -4.13
CA ALA A 73 3.23 -9.76 -3.75
C ALA A 73 2.47 -10.29 -4.98
N PHE A 74 1.97 -9.40 -5.84
CA PHE A 74 1.32 -9.76 -7.11
C PHE A 74 2.21 -10.64 -8.01
N LYS A 75 3.48 -10.25 -8.18
CA LYS A 75 4.42 -11.03 -9.00
C LYS A 75 4.68 -12.40 -8.38
N PHE A 76 4.85 -12.46 -7.06
CA PHE A 76 5.08 -13.72 -6.34
C PHE A 76 3.86 -14.64 -6.39
N GLY A 77 2.65 -14.12 -6.15
CA GLY A 77 1.40 -14.86 -6.26
C GLY A 77 1.18 -15.42 -7.66
N GLY A 78 1.43 -14.62 -8.70
CA GLY A 78 1.37 -15.06 -10.09
C GLY A 78 2.36 -16.19 -10.41
N LEU A 79 3.58 -16.14 -9.86
CA LEU A 79 4.56 -17.22 -10.01
C LEU A 79 4.11 -18.51 -9.32
N ILE A 80 3.56 -18.42 -8.10
CA ILE A 80 3.03 -19.58 -7.36
C ILE A 80 1.88 -20.23 -8.14
N ILE A 81 0.95 -19.44 -8.69
CA ILE A 81 -0.17 -19.93 -9.49
C ILE A 81 0.33 -20.68 -10.73
N LYS A 82 1.24 -20.08 -11.52
CA LYS A 82 1.81 -20.73 -12.72
C LYS A 82 2.53 -22.03 -12.38
N ARG A 83 3.21 -22.08 -11.23
CA ARG A 83 3.91 -23.28 -10.78
C ARG A 83 2.93 -24.39 -10.39
N LYS A 84 1.89 -24.08 -9.62
CA LYS A 84 0.83 -25.04 -9.29
C LYS A 84 0.18 -25.62 -10.55
N GLU A 85 -0.07 -24.77 -11.56
CA GLU A 85 -0.61 -25.20 -12.86
C GLU A 85 0.33 -26.19 -13.56
N SER A 86 1.64 -25.89 -13.60
CA SER A 86 2.64 -26.79 -14.19
C SER A 86 2.83 -28.11 -13.43
N GLU A 87 2.55 -28.11 -12.12
CA GLU A 87 2.62 -29.30 -11.26
C GLU A 87 1.30 -30.09 -11.22
N GLY A 88 0.27 -29.67 -11.98
CA GLY A 88 -1.05 -30.31 -12.01
C GLY A 88 -1.82 -30.21 -10.69
N LYS A 89 -1.46 -29.25 -9.83
CA LYS A 89 -2.12 -29.01 -8.54
C LYS A 89 -3.38 -28.17 -8.75
N GLU A 90 -4.42 -28.47 -7.97
CA GLU A 90 -5.66 -27.70 -7.99
C GLU A 90 -5.40 -26.25 -7.57
N ILE A 91 -5.84 -25.31 -8.40
CA ILE A 91 -5.77 -23.87 -8.11
C ILE A 91 -7.15 -23.40 -7.72
N CYS A 92 -7.29 -22.89 -6.50
CA CYS A 92 -8.55 -22.36 -6.04
C CYS A 92 -8.88 -21.03 -6.76
N LEU A 93 -10.15 -20.81 -7.12
CA LEU A 93 -10.62 -19.52 -7.66
C LEU A 93 -10.30 -18.35 -6.71
N ALA A 94 -10.32 -18.60 -5.40
CA ALA A 94 -9.97 -17.61 -4.39
C ALA A 94 -8.49 -17.15 -4.48
N GLU A 95 -7.55 -18.03 -4.86
CA GLU A 95 -6.14 -17.66 -5.06
C GLU A 95 -5.97 -16.75 -6.28
N LYS A 96 -6.64 -17.08 -7.39
CA LYS A 96 -6.64 -16.24 -8.59
C LYS A 96 -7.27 -14.87 -8.32
N PHE A 97 -8.34 -14.86 -7.54
CA PHE A 97 -9.02 -13.63 -7.15
C PHE A 97 -8.16 -12.77 -6.21
N ALA A 98 -7.53 -13.36 -5.20
CA ALA A 98 -6.59 -12.70 -4.30
C ALA A 98 -5.44 -12.03 -5.07
N ASN A 99 -4.80 -12.75 -5.99
CA ASN A 99 -3.76 -12.20 -6.82
C ASN A 99 -4.26 -11.05 -7.74
N LYS A 100 -5.53 -11.08 -8.18
CA LYS A 100 -6.10 -9.97 -8.96
C LYS A 100 -6.36 -8.75 -8.08
N LEU A 101 -6.78 -8.95 -6.84
CA LEU A 101 -6.96 -7.90 -5.85
C LEU A 101 -5.63 -7.21 -5.50
N ASP A 102 -4.52 -7.94 -5.39
CA ASP A 102 -3.18 -7.34 -5.20
C ASP A 102 -2.84 -6.32 -6.28
N LEU A 103 -3.18 -6.63 -7.54
CA LEU A 103 -2.96 -5.70 -8.65
C LEU A 103 -3.82 -4.44 -8.52
N TYR A 104 -5.08 -4.58 -8.10
CA TYR A 104 -5.93 -3.42 -7.86
C TYR A 104 -5.42 -2.56 -6.70
N SER A 105 -5.01 -3.18 -5.59
CA SER A 105 -4.37 -2.48 -4.48
C SER A 105 -3.13 -1.71 -4.95
N PHE A 106 -2.27 -2.34 -5.76
CA PHE A 106 -1.10 -1.65 -6.33
C PHE A 106 -1.49 -0.39 -7.10
N PHE A 107 -2.52 -0.44 -7.95
CA PHE A 107 -2.93 0.75 -8.70
C PHE A 107 -3.50 1.86 -7.80
N PHE A 108 -4.28 1.51 -6.78
CA PHE A 108 -4.77 2.49 -5.80
C PHE A 108 -3.62 3.11 -5.00
N GLY A 109 -2.69 2.30 -4.51
CA GLY A 109 -1.50 2.78 -3.78
C GLY A 109 -0.56 3.59 -4.66
N LEU A 110 -0.39 3.23 -5.94
CA LEU A 110 0.40 4.03 -6.88
C LEU A 110 -0.24 5.40 -7.13
N PHE A 111 -1.56 5.45 -7.28
CA PHE A 111 -2.27 6.71 -7.47
C PHE A 111 -2.21 7.59 -6.22
N GLY A 112 -2.36 7.00 -5.03
CA GLY A 112 -2.13 7.67 -3.75
C GLY A 112 -0.71 8.23 -3.66
N LEU A 113 0.31 7.38 -3.83
CA LEU A 113 1.72 7.80 -3.85
C LEU A 113 1.99 9.00 -4.77
N LEU A 114 1.45 9.00 -6.00
CA LEU A 114 1.62 10.12 -6.93
C LEU A 114 0.99 11.41 -6.40
N LEU A 115 -0.16 11.32 -5.74
CA LEU A 115 -0.82 12.44 -5.08
C LEU A 115 -0.08 12.90 -3.81
N SER A 116 0.44 11.99 -2.99
CA SER A 116 1.32 12.31 -1.86
C SER A 116 2.59 13.05 -2.31
N ILE A 117 3.20 12.62 -3.42
CA ILE A 117 4.33 13.35 -4.02
C ILE A 117 3.88 14.72 -4.52
N LEU A 118 2.72 14.82 -5.17
CA LEU A 118 2.19 16.09 -5.65
C LEU A 118 1.88 17.06 -4.48
N SER A 119 1.33 16.55 -3.38
CA SER A 119 1.14 17.28 -2.12
C SER A 119 2.46 17.84 -1.61
N LEU A 120 3.52 17.01 -1.57
CA LEU A 120 4.85 17.45 -1.18
C LEU A 120 5.40 18.56 -2.10
N LEU A 121 5.14 18.46 -3.41
CA LEU A 121 5.55 19.49 -4.38
C LEU A 121 4.86 20.84 -4.09
N PHE A 122 3.58 20.84 -3.72
CA PHE A 122 2.84 22.05 -3.36
C PHE A 122 3.36 22.75 -2.10
N LEU A 123 4.04 22.04 -1.21
CA LEU A 123 4.64 22.60 0.00
C LEU A 123 5.98 23.32 -0.25
N PHE A 124 6.61 23.13 -1.43
CA PHE A 124 7.83 23.86 -1.77
C PHE A 124 7.53 25.29 -2.24
N GLU A 125 8.48 26.21 -1.99
CA GLU A 125 8.35 27.64 -2.30
C GLU A 125 8.03 27.94 -3.78
N PHE A 126 8.41 27.05 -4.71
CA PHE A 126 8.20 27.26 -6.14
C PHE A 126 6.76 27.00 -6.62
N MET A 127 5.96 26.24 -5.86
CA MET A 127 4.55 25.93 -6.18
C MET A 127 3.56 26.43 -5.12
N LYS A 128 4.02 26.65 -3.88
CA LYS A 128 3.31 27.12 -2.69
C LYS A 128 1.79 27.27 -2.85
N SER A 129 1.07 26.18 -2.62
CA SER A 129 -0.38 26.15 -2.61
C SER A 129 -0.91 25.24 -1.51
N ASP A 130 -1.28 25.83 -0.38
CA ASP A 130 -1.77 25.07 0.78
C ASP A 130 -3.06 24.32 0.44
N VAL A 131 -3.98 24.96 -0.30
CA VAL A 131 -5.22 24.33 -0.80
C VAL A 131 -4.91 23.18 -1.76
N GLY A 132 -3.91 23.33 -2.64
CA GLY A 132 -3.49 22.26 -3.55
C GLY A 132 -2.91 21.07 -2.80
N SER A 133 -2.08 21.33 -1.80
CA SER A 133 -1.51 20.32 -0.90
C SER A 133 -2.60 19.57 -0.13
N GLU A 134 -3.57 20.29 0.43
CA GLU A 134 -4.67 19.71 1.21
C GLU A 134 -5.52 18.76 0.34
N ILE A 135 -5.98 19.24 -0.83
CA ILE A 135 -6.79 18.44 -1.75
C ILE A 135 -6.03 17.19 -2.20
N ALA A 136 -4.76 17.34 -2.59
CA ALA A 136 -3.92 16.21 -3.01
C ALA A 136 -3.77 15.18 -1.87
N THR A 137 -3.55 15.65 -0.65
CA THR A 137 -3.39 14.78 0.53
C THR A 137 -4.69 14.05 0.88
N VAL A 138 -5.85 14.73 0.84
CA VAL A 138 -7.15 14.09 1.09
C VAL A 138 -7.42 12.96 0.09
N ILE A 139 -7.24 13.22 -1.20
CA ILE A 139 -7.48 12.21 -2.23
C ILE A 139 -6.47 11.07 -2.09
N SER A 140 -5.20 11.37 -1.78
CA SER A 140 -4.18 10.35 -1.52
C SER A 140 -4.61 9.42 -0.39
N VAL A 141 -4.94 9.99 0.77
CA VAL A 141 -5.36 9.24 1.97
C VAL A 141 -6.53 8.31 1.67
N ILE A 142 -7.49 8.75 0.86
CA ILE A 142 -8.61 7.89 0.43
C ILE A 142 -8.12 6.72 -0.41
N CYS A 143 -7.27 6.97 -1.41
CA CYS A 143 -6.72 5.93 -2.28
C CYS A 143 -5.84 4.93 -1.51
N ASP A 144 -4.98 5.42 -0.62
CA ASP A 144 -4.10 4.60 0.21
C ASP A 144 -4.91 3.77 1.22
N SER A 145 -6.00 4.33 1.77
CA SER A 145 -6.94 3.60 2.63
C SER A 145 -7.63 2.47 1.88
N VAL A 146 -8.14 2.73 0.66
CA VAL A 146 -8.76 1.70 -0.19
C VAL A 146 -7.74 0.61 -0.53
N SER A 147 -6.51 0.99 -0.89
CA SER A 147 -5.42 0.05 -1.15
C SER A 147 -5.16 -0.85 0.06
N ALA A 148 -4.95 -0.27 1.24
CA ALA A 148 -4.67 -1.02 2.48
C ALA A 148 -5.81 -1.99 2.85
N LEU A 149 -7.07 -1.57 2.68
CA LEU A 149 -8.24 -2.44 2.91
C LEU A 149 -8.26 -3.64 1.94
N ILE A 150 -7.91 -3.43 0.67
CA ILE A 150 -7.79 -4.52 -0.30
C ILE A 150 -6.71 -5.50 0.14
N VAL A 151 -5.51 -5.03 0.51
CA VAL A 151 -4.41 -5.90 0.99
C VAL A 151 -4.82 -6.70 2.22
N LEU A 152 -5.47 -6.08 3.21
CA LEU A 152 -5.98 -6.79 4.38
C LEU A 152 -6.98 -7.89 4.01
N TRP A 153 -7.79 -7.66 2.96
CA TRP A 153 -8.73 -8.64 2.48
C TRP A 153 -8.04 -9.81 1.76
N VAL A 154 -7.02 -9.54 0.93
CA VAL A 154 -6.16 -10.56 0.32
C VAL A 154 -5.49 -11.41 1.41
N PHE A 155 -4.86 -10.76 2.39
CA PHE A 155 -4.22 -11.43 3.53
C PHE A 155 -5.18 -12.39 4.25
N LYS A 156 -6.42 -11.96 4.50
CA LYS A 156 -7.45 -12.80 5.11
C LYS A 156 -7.82 -14.01 4.26
N ILE A 157 -7.90 -13.84 2.93
CA ILE A 157 -8.15 -14.94 1.99
C ILE A 157 -6.98 -15.93 2.04
N MET A 158 -5.74 -15.43 1.97
CA MET A 158 -4.54 -16.25 1.90
C MET A 158 -4.28 -17.05 3.19
N ILE A 159 -4.51 -16.47 4.36
CA ILE A 159 -4.46 -17.21 5.64
C ILE A 159 -5.48 -18.34 5.66
N LYS A 160 -6.73 -18.07 5.25
CA LYS A 160 -7.80 -19.07 5.24
C LYS A 160 -7.48 -20.24 4.31
N LEU A 161 -6.76 -19.98 3.22
CA LEU A 161 -6.34 -21.01 2.27
C LEU A 161 -5.14 -21.81 2.76
N ASN A 162 -4.17 -21.18 3.44
CA ASN A 162 -3.00 -21.88 3.98
C ASN A 162 -3.31 -22.73 5.23
N GLY A 163 -4.43 -22.44 5.92
CA GLY A 163 -4.90 -23.22 7.06
C GLY A 163 -5.78 -24.43 6.72
N LYS A 164 -6.08 -24.65 5.43
CA LYS A 164 -6.77 -25.85 4.91
C LYS A 164 -5.74 -26.82 4.35
#